data_AF-Q1HRS4-F1
#
_entry.id   AF-Q1HRS4-F1
#
_cell.length_a   1.000
_cell.length_b   1.000
_cell.length_c   1.000
_cell.angle_alpha   90.00
_cell.angle_beta   90.00
_cell.angle_gamma   90.00
#
_symmetry.space_group_name_H-M   'P 1'
#
loop_
_entity.id
_entity.type
_entity.pdbx_description
1 polymer ?
#
loop_
_entity_poly.entity_id
_entity_poly.type
_entity_poly.pdbx_seq_one_letter_code
_entity_poly.pdbx_strand_id
1 'polypeptide(L)'
;MFKFLTILVLICATTKATSALNCSNCLDPYSCRSSPVATVECSEENVSLHHRLLGYPNPSLTASSSDPAGYKCFDVKLTYTSALTGSSVLVEEKGCTYAGTDLCNGWNTDITQVTRCSTCDSGDECNK
;
A
#
# COMPACT_ATOMS: atom_id res chain seq x y z
N MET A 1 4.48 43.78 46.82
CA MET A 1 3.26 42.93 46.80
C MET A 1 2.97 42.58 45.35
N PHE A 2 2.74 41.29 45.10
CA PHE A 2 2.55 40.57 43.83
C PHE A 2 1.65 41.27 42.79
N LYS A 3 1.89 41.16 41.48
CA LYS A 3 1.59 39.95 40.70
C LYS A 3 2.19 40.04 39.29
N PHE A 4 3.06 39.09 38.94
CA PHE A 4 3.40 38.76 37.55
C PHE A 4 2.18 38.06 36.93
N LEU A 5 1.60 38.66 35.89
CA LEU A 5 0.52 38.07 35.11
C LEU A 5 1.14 37.20 34.01
N THR A 6 1.43 35.95 34.32
CA THR A 6 1.91 34.97 33.33
C THR A 6 0.74 34.54 32.45
N ILE A 7 0.70 35.03 31.21
CA ILE A 7 -0.26 34.56 30.19
C ILE A 7 0.23 33.19 29.71
N LEU A 8 -0.46 32.14 30.16
CA LEU A 8 -0.32 30.78 29.62
C LEU A 8 -1.04 30.73 28.27
N VAL A 9 -0.30 30.96 27.18
CA VAL A 9 -0.81 30.68 25.83
C VAL A 9 -0.76 29.17 25.65
N LEU A 10 -1.89 28.51 25.91
CA LEU A 10 -2.10 27.11 25.55
C LEU A 10 -2.22 27.05 24.02
N ILE A 11 -1.10 26.86 23.33
CA ILE A 11 -1.09 26.58 21.89
C ILE A 11 -1.69 25.18 21.74
N CYS A 12 -3.01 25.10 21.56
CA CYS A 12 -3.66 23.93 21.00
C CYS A 12 -3.10 23.77 19.58
N ALA A 13 -2.00 23.01 19.45
CA ALA A 13 -1.55 22.52 18.18
C ALA A 13 -2.67 21.61 17.65
N THR A 14 -3.55 22.18 16.83
CA THR A 14 -4.46 21.41 15.99
C THR A 14 -3.58 20.67 14.99
N THR A 15 -3.08 19.49 15.38
CA THR A 15 -2.63 18.50 14.43
C THR A 15 -3.84 18.25 13.54
N LYS A 16 -3.85 18.81 12.33
CA LYS A 16 -4.70 18.27 11.27
C LYS A 16 -4.26 16.81 11.19
N ALA A 17 -5.10 15.91 11.68
CA ALA A 17 -5.03 14.52 11.25
C ALA A 17 -5.28 14.60 9.74
N THR A 18 -4.21 14.66 8.95
CA THR A 18 -4.28 14.31 7.55
C THR A 18 -4.78 12.88 7.57
N SER A 19 -6.05 12.67 7.22
CA SER A 19 -6.59 11.32 7.07
C SER A 19 -5.61 10.52 6.23
N ALA A 20 -5.14 9.39 6.74
CA ALA A 20 -4.28 8.52 5.98
C ALA A 20 -5.05 8.00 4.76
N LEU A 21 -4.37 7.93 3.61
CA LEU A 21 -4.93 7.47 2.35
C LEU A 21 -5.63 6.12 2.54
N ASN A 22 -6.85 5.96 2.02
CA ASN A 22 -7.54 4.67 1.98
C ASN A 22 -7.47 4.08 0.57
N CYS A 23 -7.21 2.78 0.44
CA CYS A 23 -7.18 2.11 -0.86
C CYS A 23 -8.17 0.95 -0.90
N SER A 24 -8.67 0.61 -2.08
CA SER A 24 -9.33 -0.68 -2.29
C SER A 24 -8.32 -1.80 -2.03
N ASN A 25 -8.77 -2.86 -1.35
CA ASN A 25 -7.95 -3.95 -0.84
C ASN A 25 -8.59 -5.30 -1.17
N CYS A 26 -7.84 -6.14 -1.87
CA CYS A 26 -8.26 -7.50 -2.24
C CYS A 26 -7.02 -8.33 -2.57
N LEU A 27 -7.14 -9.66 -2.50
CA LEU A 27 -6.01 -10.59 -2.65
C LEU A 27 -6.27 -11.68 -3.70
N ASP A 28 -7.42 -11.65 -4.36
CA ASP A 28 -7.77 -12.60 -5.40
C ASP A 28 -8.81 -12.02 -6.39
N PRO A 29 -8.94 -12.60 -7.60
CA PRO A 29 -9.86 -12.10 -8.62
C PRO A 29 -11.35 -12.04 -8.20
N TYR A 30 -11.79 -12.87 -7.26
CA TYR A 30 -13.17 -12.86 -6.78
C TYR A 30 -13.37 -11.73 -5.76
N SER A 31 -12.46 -11.57 -4.79
CA SER A 31 -12.54 -10.44 -3.84
C SER A 31 -12.38 -9.08 -4.53
N CYS A 32 -11.55 -8.97 -5.57
CA CYS A 32 -11.38 -7.73 -6.34
C CYS A 32 -12.59 -7.35 -7.21
N ARG A 33 -13.54 -8.28 -7.43
CA ARG A 33 -14.79 -8.02 -8.16
C ARG A 33 -16.00 -7.86 -7.23
N SER A 34 -15.78 -7.94 -5.92
CA SER A 34 -16.85 -7.80 -4.94
C SER A 34 -17.39 -6.37 -4.95
N SER A 35 -18.65 -6.21 -4.58
CA SER A 35 -19.31 -4.90 -4.49
C SER A 35 -19.97 -4.74 -3.12
N PRO A 36 -19.40 -3.91 -2.22
CA PRO A 36 -18.17 -3.14 -2.38
C PRO A 36 -16.91 -4.01 -2.30
N VAL A 37 -15.82 -3.58 -2.96
CA VAL A 37 -14.48 -4.10 -2.66
C VAL A 37 -14.09 -3.60 -1.27
N ALA A 38 -13.42 -4.43 -0.47
CA ALA A 38 -12.96 -4.00 0.86
C ALA A 38 -11.98 -2.83 0.73
N THR A 39 -11.90 -1.99 1.77
CA THR A 39 -10.96 -0.85 1.83
C THR A 39 -10.06 -0.99 3.03
N VAL A 40 -8.84 -0.44 2.92
CA VAL A 40 -7.86 -0.42 4.01
C VAL A 40 -7.24 0.97 4.12
N GLU A 41 -7.05 1.44 5.35
CA GLU A 41 -6.24 2.63 5.62
C GLU A 41 -4.76 2.29 5.42
N CYS A 42 -4.03 3.10 4.65
CA CYS A 42 -2.62 2.90 4.43
C CYS A 42 -1.83 3.24 5.69
N SER A 43 -1.04 2.25 6.14
CA SER A 43 -0.15 2.37 7.29
C SER A 43 1.18 1.67 6.99
N GLU A 44 2.22 2.02 7.73
CA GLU A 44 3.53 1.38 7.60
C GLU A 44 3.40 -0.14 7.84
N GLU A 45 2.66 -0.55 8.88
CA GLU A 45 2.44 -1.96 9.20
C GLU A 45 1.81 -2.73 8.02
N ASN A 46 0.76 -2.18 7.40
CA ASN A 46 0.07 -2.81 6.28
C ASN A 46 0.99 -2.96 5.06
N VAL A 47 1.72 -1.89 4.72
CA VAL A 47 2.63 -1.89 3.57
C VAL A 47 3.83 -2.81 3.81
N SER A 48 4.48 -2.73 4.97
CA SER A 48 5.63 -3.55 5.33
C SER A 48 5.31 -5.04 5.31
N LEU A 49 4.18 -5.42 5.90
CA LEU A 49 3.74 -6.81 5.91
C LEU A 49 3.49 -7.32 4.49
N HIS A 50 2.81 -6.51 3.67
CA HIS A 50 2.50 -6.89 2.29
C HIS A 50 3.75 -7.00 1.40
N HIS A 51 4.67 -6.02 1.47
CA HIS A 51 5.95 -6.09 0.77
C HIS A 51 6.77 -7.31 1.17
N ARG A 52 6.74 -7.70 2.46
CA ARG A 52 7.41 -8.92 2.92
C ARG A 52 6.81 -10.19 2.31
N LEU A 53 5.48 -10.26 2.17
CA LEU A 53 4.79 -11.39 1.55
C LEU A 53 5.08 -11.48 0.04
N LEU A 54 5.19 -10.35 -0.63
CA LEU A 54 5.53 -10.26 -2.06
C LEU A 54 7.04 -10.27 -2.35
N GLY A 55 7.92 -10.29 -1.33
CA GLY A 55 9.36 -10.14 -1.53
C GLY A 55 10.02 -11.28 -2.33
N TYR A 56 9.42 -12.48 -2.36
CA TYR A 56 9.88 -13.56 -3.23
C TYR A 56 9.51 -13.33 -4.71
N PRO A 57 8.23 -13.10 -5.06
CA PRO A 57 7.84 -12.81 -6.44
C PRO A 57 8.28 -11.43 -6.95
N ASN A 58 8.52 -10.45 -6.08
CA ASN A 58 9.06 -9.13 -6.41
C ASN A 58 10.16 -8.71 -5.42
N PRO A 59 11.42 -9.11 -5.67
CA PRO A 59 12.55 -8.80 -4.78
C PRO A 59 12.92 -7.32 -4.70
N SER A 60 12.35 -6.46 -5.56
CA SER A 60 12.59 -5.02 -5.51
C SER A 60 11.84 -4.31 -4.38
N LEU A 61 10.84 -4.97 -3.78
CA LEU A 61 10.02 -4.40 -2.72
C LEU A 61 10.79 -4.35 -1.39
N THR A 62 10.91 -3.16 -0.81
CA THR A 62 11.53 -2.96 0.51
C THR A 62 10.48 -3.05 1.60
N ALA A 63 10.77 -3.81 2.67
CA ALA A 63 9.85 -3.93 3.81
C ALA A 63 9.84 -2.68 4.72
N SER A 64 10.71 -1.70 4.47
CA SER A 64 10.75 -0.42 5.17
C SER A 64 10.73 0.73 4.18
N SER A 65 10.10 1.83 4.57
CA SER A 65 10.25 3.11 3.89
C SER A 65 11.39 3.90 4.53
N SER A 66 12.39 4.25 3.73
CA SER A 66 13.26 5.39 4.01
C SER A 66 12.62 6.72 3.58
N ASP A 67 11.45 6.66 2.95
CA ASP A 67 10.82 7.79 2.27
C ASP A 67 9.68 8.41 3.11
N PRO A 68 9.78 9.68 3.51
CA PRO A 68 8.70 10.40 4.20
C PRO A 68 7.52 10.75 3.27
N ALA A 69 7.56 10.41 1.98
CA ALA A 69 6.56 10.80 0.97
C ALA A 69 5.16 10.17 1.13
N GLY A 70 4.94 9.30 2.12
CA GLY A 70 3.62 8.72 2.40
C GLY A 70 3.30 7.48 1.57
N TYR A 71 2.04 7.34 1.16
CA TYR A 71 1.50 6.11 0.56
C TYR A 71 0.83 6.38 -0.79
N LYS A 72 0.70 5.33 -1.59
CA LYS A 72 -0.11 5.30 -2.81
C LYS A 72 -0.85 3.97 -2.92
N CYS A 73 -1.94 3.94 -3.67
CA CYS A 73 -2.67 2.73 -3.96
C CYS A 73 -2.08 1.99 -5.16
N PHE A 74 -2.26 0.67 -5.19
CA PHE A 74 -1.93 -0.16 -6.35
C PHE A 74 -3.08 -1.08 -6.78
N ASP A 75 -3.04 -1.49 -8.04
CA ASP A 75 -3.81 -2.59 -8.62
C ASP A 75 -2.84 -3.40 -9.49
N VAL A 76 -2.66 -4.68 -9.15
CA VAL A 76 -1.84 -5.61 -9.90
C VAL A 76 -2.63 -6.86 -10.26
N LYS A 77 -2.43 -7.34 -11.49
CA LYS A 77 -2.91 -8.63 -11.97
C LYS A 77 -1.77 -9.39 -12.60
N LEU A 78 -1.50 -10.57 -12.07
CA LEU A 78 -0.41 -11.42 -12.52
C LEU A 78 -0.77 -12.90 -12.47
N THR A 79 -0.01 -13.71 -13.20
CA THR A 79 0.01 -15.15 -12.99
C THR A 79 1.26 -15.49 -12.19
N TYR A 80 1.09 -16.20 -11.07
CA TYR A 80 2.19 -16.75 -10.29
C TYR A 80 2.32 -18.24 -10.57
N THR A 81 3.52 -18.68 -10.93
CA THR A 81 3.86 -20.09 -11.15
C THR A 81 4.76 -20.56 -10.01
N SER A 82 4.27 -21.54 -9.26
CA SER A 82 5.00 -22.14 -8.16
C SER A 82 6.29 -22.81 -8.66
N ALA A 83 7.44 -22.35 -8.19
CA ALA A 83 8.73 -22.99 -8.47
C ALA A 83 8.81 -24.45 -7.98
N LEU A 84 7.98 -24.83 -6.99
CA LEU A 84 7.99 -26.17 -6.40
C LEU A 84 7.12 -27.17 -7.16
N THR A 85 5.99 -26.71 -7.70
CA THR A 85 4.97 -27.61 -8.29
C THR A 85 4.74 -27.37 -9.78
N GLY A 86 5.27 -26.27 -10.34
CA GLY A 86 4.97 -25.83 -11.71
C GLY A 86 3.52 -25.39 -11.93
N SER A 87 2.69 -25.35 -10.88
CA SER A 87 1.30 -24.95 -10.98
C SER A 87 1.18 -23.44 -11.04
N SER A 88 0.30 -22.93 -11.89
CA SER A 88 0.04 -21.50 -12.03
C SER A 88 -1.29 -21.10 -11.41
N VAL A 89 -1.30 -19.95 -10.74
CA VAL A 89 -2.50 -19.33 -10.18
C VAL A 89 -2.63 -17.89 -10.69
N LEU A 90 -3.87 -17.49 -10.99
CA LEU A 90 -4.18 -16.09 -11.30
C LEU A 90 -4.32 -15.33 -10.00
N VAL A 91 -3.56 -14.24 -9.88
CA VAL A 91 -3.53 -13.34 -8.74
C VAL A 91 -4.00 -11.97 -9.22
N GLU A 92 -4.94 -11.39 -8.49
CA GLU A 92 -5.37 -10.01 -8.68
C GLU A 92 -5.39 -9.40 -7.27
N GLU A 93 -4.57 -8.37 -7.06
CA GLU A 93 -4.39 -7.75 -5.75
C GLU A 93 -4.51 -6.24 -5.87
N LYS A 94 -5.15 -5.63 -4.88
CA LYS A 94 -5.21 -4.18 -4.70
C LYS A 94 -4.81 -3.88 -3.26
N GLY A 95 -4.18 -2.73 -3.02
CA GLY A 95 -3.79 -2.33 -1.67
C GLY A 95 -2.95 -1.06 -1.64
N CYS A 96 -2.22 -0.89 -0.55
CA CYS A 96 -1.31 0.24 -0.31
C CYS A 96 0.14 -0.15 -0.57
N THR A 97 0.93 0.79 -1.09
CA THR A 97 2.39 0.73 -1.15
C THR A 97 2.99 2.08 -0.76
N TYR A 98 4.30 2.15 -0.50
CA TYR A 98 4.95 3.43 -0.22
C TYR A 98 5.00 4.29 -1.49
N ALA A 99 4.88 5.61 -1.36
CA ALA A 99 4.86 6.54 -2.49
C ALA A 99 6.10 6.37 -3.42
N GLY A 100 7.29 6.23 -2.83
CA GLY A 100 8.55 6.01 -3.56
C GLY A 100 8.78 4.60 -4.11
N THR A 101 7.89 3.63 -3.85
CA THR A 101 8.05 2.26 -4.34
C THR A 101 7.64 2.13 -5.81
N ASP A 102 8.48 1.55 -6.63
CA ASP A 102 8.14 1.16 -8.01
C ASP A 102 7.56 -0.27 -8.05
N LEU A 103 6.30 -0.42 -7.62
CA LEU A 103 5.66 -1.72 -7.48
C LEU A 103 5.50 -2.46 -8.82
N CYS A 104 5.42 -1.75 -9.94
CA CYS A 104 5.16 -2.37 -11.25
C CYS A 104 6.42 -2.95 -11.91
N ASN A 105 7.59 -2.76 -11.30
CA ASN A 105 8.86 -3.30 -11.76
C ASN A 105 9.45 -4.28 -10.72
N GLY A 106 10.51 -4.99 -11.11
CA GLY A 106 11.26 -5.89 -10.22
C GLY A 106 10.64 -7.27 -9.97
N TRP A 107 9.49 -7.56 -10.59
CA TRP A 107 8.89 -8.90 -10.58
C TRP A 107 9.81 -9.95 -11.19
N ASN A 108 9.91 -11.11 -10.55
CA ASN A 108 10.70 -12.23 -11.04
C ASN A 108 9.99 -12.90 -12.24
N THR A 109 10.50 -12.67 -13.44
CA THR A 109 9.88 -13.11 -14.70
C THR A 109 9.87 -14.63 -14.90
N ASP A 110 10.66 -15.39 -14.13
CA ASP A 110 10.68 -16.85 -14.23
C ASP A 110 9.45 -17.49 -13.56
N ILE A 111 8.87 -16.80 -12.57
CA ILE A 111 7.76 -17.29 -11.75
C ILE A 111 6.55 -16.37 -11.77
N THR A 112 6.66 -15.18 -12.36
CA THR A 112 5.54 -14.23 -12.46
C THR A 112 5.39 -13.68 -13.87
N GLN A 113 4.14 -13.52 -14.28
CA GLN A 113 3.76 -12.82 -15.49
C GLN A 113 2.75 -11.73 -15.14
N VAL A 114 3.21 -10.47 -15.08
CA VAL A 114 2.35 -9.31 -14.83
C VAL A 114 1.59 -8.95 -16.11
N THR A 115 0.26 -8.87 -16.01
CA THR A 115 -0.64 -8.54 -17.13
C THR A 115 -1.28 -7.17 -16.99
N ARG A 116 -1.43 -6.68 -15.77
CA ARG A 116 -1.86 -5.32 -15.43
C ARG A 116 -1.10 -4.88 -14.19
N CYS A 117 -0.59 -3.66 -14.19
CA CYS A 117 -0.11 -3.02 -12.98
C CYS A 117 -0.31 -1.52 -13.09
N SER A 118 -0.83 -0.91 -12.04
CA SER A 118 -1.00 0.54 -11.94
C SER A 118 -0.89 0.99 -10.49
N THR A 119 -0.40 2.22 -10.30
CA THR A 119 -0.38 2.89 -9.00
C THR A 119 -1.01 4.27 -9.11
N CYS A 120 -1.63 4.78 -8.04
CA CYS A 120 -2.23 6.10 -7.99
C CYS A 120 -2.20 6.69 -6.57
N ASP A 121 -2.17 8.01 -6.48
CA ASP A 121 -2.12 8.78 -5.22
C ASP A 121 -3.09 9.98 -5.25
N SER A 122 -4.04 10.00 -6.19
CA SER A 122 -4.97 11.11 -6.41
C SER A 122 -6.05 11.26 -5.32
N GLY A 123 -6.11 10.35 -4.36
CA GLY A 123 -7.08 10.34 -3.26
C GLY A 123 -7.58 8.93 -2.91
N ASP A 124 -8.51 8.86 -1.97
CA ASP A 124 -9.05 7.59 -1.47
C ASP A 124 -9.65 6.73 -2.58
N GLU A 125 -9.32 5.44 -2.53
CA GLU A 125 -9.82 4.40 -3.41
C GLU A 125 -9.61 4.71 -4.91
N CYS A 126 -8.54 5.44 -5.25
CA CYS A 126 -8.19 5.75 -6.64
C CYS A 126 -7.90 4.51 -7.50
N ASN A 127 -7.73 3.34 -6.86
CA ASN A 127 -7.46 2.04 -7.45
C ASN A 127 -8.70 1.14 -7.56
N LYS A 128 -9.93 1.68 -7.52
CA LYS A 128 -11.18 0.93 -7.73
C LYS A 128 -11.20 0.18 -9.07
#